data_AF-A0A7V8E019-F1
#
_entry.id   AF-A0A7V8E019-F1
#
_cell.length_a   1.000
_cell.length_b   1.000
_cell.length_c   1.000
_cell.angle_alpha   90.00
_cell.angle_beta   90.00
_cell.angle_gamma   90.00
#
_symmetry.space_group_name_H-M   'P 1'
#
loop_
_entity.id
_entity.type
_entity.pdbx_description
1 polymer ?
#
loop_
_entity_poly.entity_id
_entity_poly.type
_entity_poly.pdbx_seq_one_letter_code
_entity_poly.pdbx_strand_id
1 'polypeptide(L)'
;VLVDSAGHDKYDLYQYGQGSGIHLSSGVLFDRAGNDAYSCNNGVAQGCGHDWAAGMLLDLAGNDYYQGAGMTHGGANANGFGILIDRAGDDAYSGVRPECQGFSFQSRGTFGLGVLLDLGGKDKYSQGGKDGTAWTKSTLGVGLDCEEEK
;
A
#
# COMPACT_ATOMS: atom_id res chain seq x y z
N VAL A 1 -14.14 -2.93 -6.67
CA VAL A 1 -13.39 -4.18 -6.43
C VAL A 1 -12.82 -4.62 -7.76
N LEU A 2 -11.53 -4.92 -7.79
CA LEU A 2 -10.84 -5.58 -8.91
C LEU A 2 -10.21 -6.87 -8.38
N VAL A 3 -10.35 -7.95 -9.14
CA VAL A 3 -9.71 -9.24 -8.85
C VAL A 3 -9.00 -9.67 -10.11
N ASP A 4 -7.68 -9.74 -10.06
CA ASP A 4 -6.86 -10.35 -11.09
C ASP A 4 -6.44 -11.76 -10.65
N SER A 5 -6.10 -12.61 -11.61
CA SER A 5 -5.73 -14.00 -11.35
C SER A 5 -4.29 -14.34 -11.72
N ALA A 6 -3.74 -13.70 -12.74
CA ALA A 6 -2.43 -14.01 -13.27
C ALA A 6 -2.05 -13.00 -14.35
N GLY A 7 -0.80 -12.57 -14.36
CA GLY A 7 -0.28 -11.78 -15.47
C GLY A 7 1.07 -11.16 -15.18
N HIS A 8 1.41 -10.16 -15.98
CA HIS A 8 2.50 -9.22 -15.71
C HIS A 8 1.91 -7.87 -16.04
N ASP A 9 1.13 -7.36 -15.10
CA ASP A 9 0.19 -6.30 -15.32
C ASP A 9 0.80 -4.94 -15.00
N LYS A 10 0.32 -3.95 -15.75
CA LYS A 10 0.67 -2.56 -15.51
C LYS A 10 -0.58 -1.82 -15.07
N TYR A 11 -0.67 -1.58 -13.77
CA TYR A 11 -1.68 -0.72 -13.19
C TYR A 11 -1.15 0.72 -13.19
N ASP A 12 -1.58 1.55 -14.14
CA ASP A 12 -1.11 2.94 -14.29
C ASP A 12 -2.27 3.92 -14.11
N LEU A 13 -2.16 4.81 -13.12
CA LEU A 13 -3.18 5.81 -12.85
C LEU A 13 -2.60 7.11 -12.30
N TYR A 14 -3.42 8.16 -12.37
CA TYR A 14 -3.06 9.43 -11.75
C TYR A 14 -3.35 9.45 -10.25
N GLN A 15 -4.58 9.10 -9.84
CA GLN A 15 -5.07 9.14 -8.46
C GLN A 15 -6.33 8.26 -8.33
N TYR A 16 -6.71 7.87 -7.11
CA TYR A 16 -8.01 7.27 -6.77
C TYR A 16 -8.31 5.89 -7.39
N GLY A 17 -7.33 4.99 -7.36
CA GLY A 17 -7.56 3.59 -7.76
C GLY A 17 -6.66 2.60 -7.03
N GLN A 18 -6.44 1.43 -7.62
CA GLN A 18 -5.62 0.34 -7.07
C GLN A 18 -6.03 -0.01 -5.63
N GLY A 19 -7.32 -0.31 -5.45
CA GLY A 19 -7.83 -0.71 -4.14
C GLY A 19 -8.05 0.42 -3.14
N SER A 20 -8.02 1.69 -3.54
CA SER A 20 -8.33 2.81 -2.64
C SER A 20 -9.82 2.98 -2.36
N GLY A 21 -10.17 3.27 -1.11
CA GLY A 21 -11.50 3.71 -0.69
C GLY A 21 -11.51 5.22 -0.43
N ILE A 22 -12.53 5.91 -0.93
CA ILE A 22 -12.61 7.38 -0.94
C ILE A 22 -14.03 7.85 -0.57
N HIS A 23 -14.14 8.81 0.34
CA HIS A 23 -15.40 9.45 0.73
C HIS A 23 -16.50 8.45 1.13
N LEU A 24 -16.33 7.83 2.31
CA LEU A 24 -17.26 6.83 2.87
C LEU A 24 -17.47 5.60 1.98
N SER A 25 -16.44 5.17 1.24
CA SER A 25 -16.51 3.99 0.38
C SER A 25 -15.46 2.94 0.74
N SER A 26 -15.48 1.83 0.00
CA SER A 26 -14.48 0.78 0.11
C SER A 26 -13.87 0.45 -1.26
N GLY A 27 -12.55 0.39 -1.32
CA GLY A 27 -11.80 -0.11 -2.48
C GLY A 27 -11.07 -1.40 -2.14
N VAL A 28 -11.03 -2.33 -3.10
CA VAL A 28 -10.24 -3.55 -3.01
C VAL A 28 -9.63 -3.83 -4.38
N LEU A 29 -8.33 -4.07 -4.41
CA LEU A 29 -7.61 -4.75 -5.49
C LEU A 29 -7.02 -6.04 -4.90
N PHE A 30 -7.25 -7.15 -5.58
CA PHE A 30 -6.69 -8.43 -5.22
C PHE A 30 -6.03 -9.04 -6.45
N ASP A 31 -4.70 -9.09 -6.44
CA ASP A 31 -3.88 -9.78 -7.43
C ASP A 31 -3.39 -11.11 -6.84
N ARG A 32 -3.26 -12.12 -7.69
CA ARG A 32 -2.91 -13.48 -7.26
C ARG A 32 -1.53 -13.92 -7.70
N ALA A 33 -1.04 -13.40 -8.82
CA ALA A 33 0.22 -13.85 -9.39
C ALA A 33 0.67 -12.93 -10.53
N GLY A 34 1.95 -12.60 -10.52
CA GLY A 34 2.55 -11.87 -11.61
C GLY A 34 3.62 -10.93 -11.13
N ASN A 35 4.66 -10.72 -11.92
CA ASN A 35 5.53 -9.57 -11.72
C ASN A 35 4.86 -8.32 -12.29
N ASP A 36 4.30 -7.50 -11.41
CA ASP A 36 3.40 -6.41 -11.72
C ASP A 36 4.02 -5.05 -11.42
N ALA A 37 3.49 -4.03 -12.09
CA ALA A 37 3.90 -2.65 -11.94
C ALA A 37 2.70 -1.78 -11.55
N TYR A 38 2.69 -1.37 -10.30
CA TYR A 38 1.69 -0.46 -9.73
C TYR A 38 2.23 0.96 -9.71
N SER A 39 1.70 1.83 -10.56
CA SER A 39 2.13 3.22 -10.68
C SER A 39 1.01 4.20 -10.36
N CYS A 40 1.32 5.19 -9.51
CA CYS A 40 0.45 6.30 -9.18
C CYS A 40 1.22 7.61 -9.11
N ASN A 41 0.84 8.59 -9.93
CA ASN A 41 1.51 9.89 -10.00
C ASN A 41 1.05 10.90 -8.92
N ASN A 42 -0.08 10.64 -8.29
CA ASN A 42 -0.62 11.44 -7.20
C ASN A 42 -1.57 10.59 -6.34
N GLY A 43 -1.12 10.13 -5.17
CA GLY A 43 -1.98 9.44 -4.19
C GLY A 43 -3.21 10.30 -3.87
N VAL A 44 -4.38 9.73 -3.55
CA VAL A 44 -4.68 8.48 -2.85
C VAL A 44 -4.75 7.25 -3.77
N ALA A 45 -3.96 6.20 -3.54
CA ALA A 45 -4.00 4.95 -4.34
C ALA A 45 -3.41 3.75 -3.56
N GLN A 46 -3.31 2.57 -4.18
CA GLN A 46 -2.57 1.41 -3.64
C GLN A 46 -2.99 1.03 -2.21
N GLY A 47 -4.24 0.63 -2.07
CA GLY A 47 -4.81 0.19 -0.79
C GLY A 47 -5.08 1.33 0.21
N CYS A 48 -5.06 2.59 -0.21
CA CYS A 48 -5.29 3.70 0.73
C CYS A 48 -6.76 3.95 1.09
N GLY A 49 -6.99 4.37 2.34
CA GLY A 49 -8.28 4.88 2.82
C GLY A 49 -8.29 6.41 3.00
N HIS A 50 -9.29 7.08 2.42
CA HIS A 50 -9.50 8.53 2.52
C HIS A 50 -10.93 8.90 2.90
N ASP A 51 -11.09 9.79 3.88
CA ASP A 51 -12.41 10.33 4.28
C ASP A 51 -13.37 9.24 4.77
N TRP A 52 -13.07 8.65 5.94
CA TRP A 52 -13.86 7.59 6.56
C TRP A 52 -14.07 6.35 5.66
N ALA A 53 -13.13 6.13 4.74
CA ALA A 53 -13.17 5.04 3.78
C ALA A 53 -12.11 3.97 4.08
N ALA A 54 -12.31 2.79 3.49
CA ALA A 54 -11.39 1.66 3.62
C ALA A 54 -10.79 1.29 2.26
N GLY A 55 -9.46 1.23 2.16
CA GLY A 55 -8.76 0.72 0.99
C GLY A 55 -7.97 -0.55 1.32
N MET A 56 -7.89 -1.46 0.35
CA MET A 56 -7.09 -2.67 0.43
C MET A 56 -6.46 -2.97 -0.94
N LEU A 57 -5.16 -3.21 -0.94
CA LEU A 57 -4.46 -3.91 -2.02
C LEU A 57 -3.85 -5.17 -1.42
N LEU A 58 -4.11 -6.31 -2.04
CA LEU A 58 -3.51 -7.59 -1.68
C LEU A 58 -2.88 -8.18 -2.94
N ASP A 59 -1.56 -8.30 -2.95
CA ASP A 59 -0.80 -9.08 -3.92
C ASP A 59 -0.31 -10.37 -3.25
N LEU A 60 -0.27 -11.47 -3.99
CA LEU A 60 0.03 -12.80 -3.42
C LEU A 60 1.35 -13.41 -3.90
N ALA A 61 1.89 -12.97 -5.03
CA ALA A 61 3.10 -13.54 -5.61
C ALA A 61 3.60 -12.72 -6.79
N GLY A 62 4.88 -12.38 -6.79
CA GLY A 62 5.45 -11.62 -7.88
C GLY A 62 6.67 -10.86 -7.43
N ASN A 63 7.59 -10.54 -8.33
CA ASN A 63 8.59 -9.51 -8.02
C ASN A 63 8.09 -8.19 -8.55
N ASP A 64 7.50 -7.40 -7.67
CA ASP A 64 6.62 -6.30 -8.00
C ASP A 64 7.25 -4.94 -7.77
N TYR A 65 6.75 -3.97 -8.53
CA TYR A 65 7.18 -2.59 -8.42
C TYR A 65 6.02 -1.67 -8.06
N TYR A 66 6.11 -1.09 -6.87
CA TYR A 66 5.15 -0.15 -6.34
C TYR A 66 5.71 1.26 -6.37
N GLN A 67 5.25 2.07 -7.33
CA GLN A 67 5.58 3.49 -7.40
C GLN A 67 4.37 4.34 -7.02
N GLY A 68 4.57 5.23 -6.05
CA GLY A 68 3.53 6.13 -5.59
C GLY A 68 4.04 7.50 -5.19
N ALA A 69 3.19 8.52 -5.31
CA ALA A 69 3.49 9.88 -4.88
C ALA A 69 2.48 10.37 -3.83
N GLY A 70 2.87 10.43 -2.56
CA GLY A 70 1.98 10.80 -1.46
C GLY A 70 1.20 9.59 -0.97
N MET A 71 -0.05 9.79 -0.52
CA MET A 71 -0.94 8.78 0.10
C MET A 71 -1.06 7.48 -0.71
N THR A 72 -0.10 6.57 -0.54
CA THR A 72 0.01 5.29 -1.25
C THR A 72 0.63 4.20 -0.37
N HIS A 73 0.71 2.97 -0.87
CA HIS A 73 1.22 1.79 -0.17
C HIS A 73 0.57 1.62 1.21
N GLY A 74 -0.77 1.49 1.21
CA GLY A 74 -1.55 1.30 2.42
C GLY A 74 -1.63 2.52 3.34
N GLY A 75 -1.36 3.72 2.85
CA GLY A 75 -1.54 4.96 3.63
C GLY A 75 -3.00 5.28 3.98
N ALA A 76 -3.22 6.10 5.00
CA ALA A 76 -4.54 6.56 5.39
C ALA A 76 -4.59 8.03 5.81
N ASN A 77 -5.66 8.73 5.43
CA ASN A 77 -5.94 10.08 5.90
C ASN A 77 -7.42 10.34 6.11
N ALA A 78 -7.70 11.44 6.82
CA ALA A 78 -9.08 11.88 7.11
C ALA A 78 -9.95 10.74 7.66
N ASN A 79 -9.41 10.01 8.65
CA ASN A 79 -10.08 8.89 9.32
C ASN A 79 -10.29 7.64 8.45
N GLY A 80 -9.54 7.53 7.35
CA GLY A 80 -9.52 6.32 6.56
C GLY A 80 -8.74 5.17 7.19
N PHE A 81 -8.93 4.00 6.61
CA PHE A 81 -8.21 2.77 6.88
C PHE A 81 -7.59 2.29 5.57
N GLY A 82 -6.27 2.22 5.51
CA GLY A 82 -5.54 1.77 4.34
C GLY A 82 -4.67 0.57 4.68
N ILE A 83 -4.68 -0.43 3.82
CA ILE A 83 -3.81 -1.59 3.92
C ILE A 83 -3.28 -1.99 2.54
N LEU A 84 -1.97 -2.20 2.45
CA LEU A 84 -1.34 -2.94 1.38
C LEU A 84 -0.70 -4.17 2.01
N ILE A 85 -0.97 -5.34 1.45
CA ILE A 85 -0.29 -6.59 1.76
C ILE A 85 0.33 -7.09 0.48
N ASP A 86 1.65 -7.24 0.47
CA ASP A 86 2.35 -8.12 -0.45
C ASP A 86 2.72 -9.39 0.30
N ARG A 87 2.53 -10.54 -0.34
CA ARG A 87 2.76 -11.82 0.30
C ARG A 87 4.14 -12.38 0.01
N ALA A 88 4.66 -12.21 -1.20
CA ALA A 88 5.82 -12.96 -1.63
C ALA A 88 6.49 -12.39 -2.88
N GLY A 89 7.80 -12.18 -2.79
CA GLY A 89 8.66 -11.86 -3.92
C GLY A 89 9.74 -10.87 -3.55
N ASP A 90 10.67 -10.59 -4.46
CA ASP A 90 11.67 -9.54 -4.23
C ASP A 90 11.11 -8.18 -4.73
N ASP A 91 10.59 -7.37 -3.83
CA ASP A 91 9.74 -6.22 -4.14
C ASP A 91 10.42 -4.86 -3.94
N ALA A 92 9.86 -3.84 -4.59
CA ALA A 92 10.37 -2.48 -4.47
C ALA A 92 9.26 -1.43 -4.33
N TYR A 93 9.30 -0.71 -3.21
CA TYR A 93 8.36 0.35 -2.84
C TYR A 93 9.03 1.73 -2.95
N SER A 94 8.66 2.45 -4.00
CA SER A 94 9.17 3.77 -4.33
C SER A 94 8.12 4.86 -4.07
N GLY A 95 8.26 5.54 -2.93
CA GLY A 95 7.54 6.77 -2.61
C GLY A 95 8.27 8.02 -3.11
N VAL A 96 7.56 8.93 -3.79
CA VAL A 96 8.05 10.27 -4.15
C VAL A 96 7.93 11.26 -2.98
N ARG A 97 6.92 11.06 -2.12
CA ARG A 97 6.63 11.91 -0.94
C ARG A 97 6.51 11.03 0.32
N PRO A 98 6.70 11.60 1.52
CA PRO A 98 6.78 10.81 2.75
C PRO A 98 5.45 10.15 3.16
N GLU A 99 4.31 10.58 2.63
CA GLU A 99 2.98 10.06 2.99
C GLU A 99 2.64 8.69 2.37
N CYS A 100 3.58 7.75 2.32
CA CYS A 100 3.36 6.38 1.84
C CYS A 100 4.00 5.36 2.78
N GLN A 101 3.91 4.07 2.44
CA GLN A 101 4.49 2.94 3.17
C GLN A 101 3.95 2.85 4.60
N GLY A 102 2.62 2.71 4.68
CA GLY A 102 1.90 2.64 5.94
C GLY A 102 1.85 3.98 6.68
N PHE A 103 1.71 5.11 5.99
CA PHE A 103 1.57 6.42 6.64
C PHE A 103 0.15 6.65 7.16
N SER A 104 -0.01 7.30 8.32
CA SER A 104 -1.32 7.82 8.72
C SER A 104 -1.24 9.14 9.50
N PHE A 105 -2.32 9.92 9.51
CA PHE A 105 -2.40 11.10 10.38
C PHE A 105 -3.77 11.32 11.00
N GLN A 106 -3.77 11.93 12.20
CA GLN A 106 -4.98 12.29 12.93
C GLN A 106 -5.78 13.39 12.20
N SER A 107 -7.09 13.22 12.12
CA SER A 107 -7.98 14.23 11.54
C SER A 107 -9.35 14.19 12.21
N ARG A 108 -10.07 15.31 12.25
CA ARG A 108 -11.45 15.40 12.74
C ARG A 108 -11.68 14.76 14.13
N GLY A 109 -10.69 14.90 15.03
CA GLY A 109 -10.75 14.36 16.39
C GLY A 109 -10.61 12.83 16.51
N THR A 110 -10.24 12.17 15.42
CA THR A 110 -10.17 10.70 15.27
C THR A 110 -8.87 10.32 14.54
N PHE A 111 -8.50 9.04 14.53
CA PHE A 111 -7.30 8.55 13.85
C PHE A 111 -7.61 7.95 12.48
N GLY A 112 -6.59 7.82 11.65
CA GLY A 112 -6.56 6.89 10.52
C GLY A 112 -5.52 5.80 10.77
N LEU A 113 -5.67 4.65 10.15
CA LEU A 113 -4.72 3.53 10.24
C LEU A 113 -4.20 3.23 8.84
N GLY A 114 -2.88 3.38 8.66
CA GLY A 114 -2.20 3.03 7.42
C GLY A 114 -1.25 1.87 7.68
N VAL A 115 -1.31 0.85 6.84
CA VAL A 115 -0.56 -0.39 7.01
C VAL A 115 0.08 -0.81 5.70
N LEU A 116 1.39 -1.01 5.69
CA LEU A 116 2.10 -1.77 4.67
C LEU A 116 2.63 -3.05 5.30
N LEU A 117 2.24 -4.21 4.78
CA LEU A 117 2.80 -5.50 5.16
C LEU A 117 3.46 -6.10 3.93
N ASP A 118 4.74 -6.39 4.03
CA ASP A 118 5.45 -7.30 3.13
C ASP A 118 5.76 -8.58 3.92
N LEU A 119 5.41 -9.73 3.34
CA LEU A 119 5.43 -11.03 4.03
C LEU A 119 6.46 -12.02 3.47
N GLY A 120 7.32 -11.59 2.55
CA GLY A 120 8.56 -12.30 2.31
C GLY A 120 9.20 -11.96 0.99
N GLY A 121 10.52 -11.98 0.98
CA GLY A 121 11.23 -11.34 -0.11
C GLY A 121 12.62 -10.88 0.23
N LYS A 122 13.08 -9.91 -0.53
CA LYS A 122 14.27 -9.11 -0.25
C LYS A 122 14.01 -7.72 -0.78
N ASP A 123 13.50 -6.87 0.09
CA ASP A 123 12.68 -5.76 -0.36
C ASP A 123 13.37 -4.42 -0.17
N LYS A 124 12.91 -3.45 -0.97
CA LYS A 124 13.49 -2.11 -1.01
C LYS A 124 12.44 -1.06 -0.76
N TYR A 125 12.74 -0.17 0.19
CA TYR A 125 11.84 0.90 0.58
C TYR A 125 12.53 2.27 0.46
N SER A 126 11.92 3.20 -0.29
CA SER A 126 12.52 4.52 -0.46
C SER A 126 12.24 5.53 0.67
N GLN A 127 11.39 5.19 1.64
CA GLN A 127 10.95 6.14 2.69
C GLN A 127 11.32 5.71 4.12
N GLY A 128 12.47 5.05 4.25
CA GLY A 128 13.11 4.75 5.54
C GLY A 128 12.83 3.36 6.11
N GLY A 129 11.86 2.64 5.56
CA GLY A 129 11.68 1.21 5.82
C GLY A 129 12.91 0.40 5.40
N LYS A 130 13.05 -0.80 5.96
CA LYS A 130 14.15 -1.72 5.65
C LYS A 130 13.65 -3.16 5.65
N ASP A 131 14.23 -3.94 4.75
CA ASP A 131 14.17 -5.39 4.67
C ASP A 131 14.20 -6.07 6.05
N GLY A 132 13.21 -6.92 6.33
CA GLY A 132 13.08 -7.68 7.58
C GLY A 132 12.89 -6.84 8.85
N THR A 133 12.30 -5.64 8.76
CA THR A 133 12.06 -4.78 9.93
C THR A 133 10.63 -4.25 10.02
N ALA A 134 10.25 -3.83 11.23
CA ALA A 134 9.04 -3.05 11.46
C ALA A 134 9.38 -1.57 11.68
N TRP A 135 8.50 -0.68 11.23
CA TRP A 135 8.58 0.75 11.50
C TRP A 135 7.21 1.34 11.75
N THR A 136 7.22 2.50 12.38
CA THR A 136 6.02 3.33 12.55
C THR A 136 6.16 4.59 11.70
N LYS A 137 5.03 5.10 11.21
CA LYS A 137 4.97 6.35 10.45
C LYS A 137 3.86 7.27 10.95
N SER A 138 4.26 8.48 11.33
CA SER A 138 3.36 9.55 11.76
C SER A 138 2.49 9.14 12.98
N THR A 139 1.16 9.06 12.87
CA THR A 139 0.28 8.91 14.05
C THR A 139 0.09 7.45 14.46
N LEU A 140 -0.52 6.63 13.60
CA LEU A 140 -0.75 5.19 13.81
C LEU A 140 -0.37 4.38 12.58
N GLY A 141 0.51 4.92 11.75
CA GLY A 141 0.99 4.24 10.57
C GLY A 141 2.00 3.16 10.91
N VAL A 142 1.93 2.01 10.24
CA VAL A 142 2.84 0.87 10.43
C VAL A 142 3.31 0.36 9.08
N GLY A 143 4.61 0.11 8.96
CA GLY A 143 5.12 -0.81 7.97
C GLY A 143 5.78 -1.99 8.67
N LEU A 144 5.56 -3.17 8.12
CA LEU A 144 6.21 -4.40 8.55
C LEU A 144 6.70 -5.11 7.31
N ASP A 145 7.94 -5.53 7.39
CA ASP A 145 8.55 -6.49 6.51
C ASP A 145 8.95 -7.70 7.36
N CYS A 146 8.43 -8.87 7.00
CA CYS A 146 8.79 -10.11 7.65
C CYS A 146 8.90 -11.26 6.64
N GLU A 147 9.93 -12.07 6.79
CA GLU A 147 10.14 -13.24 5.95
C GLU A 147 9.29 -14.43 6.41
N GLU A 148 8.64 -15.14 5.48
CA GLU A 148 8.07 -16.46 5.76
C GLU A 148 9.18 -17.38 6.35
N GLU A 149 9.01 -17.80 7.60
CA GLU A 149 9.88 -18.82 8.21
C GLU A 149 9.77 -20.12 7.39
N LYS A 150 10.92 -20.65 6.96
CA LYS A 150 11.02 -21.90 6.19
C LYS A 150 10.53 -23.14 6.92
#